data_AF-A0AA38YIX2-F1
#
_entry.id   AF-A0AA38YIX2-F1
#
_cell.length_a   1.000
_cell.length_b   1.000
_cell.length_c   1.000
_cell.angle_alpha   90.00
_cell.angle_beta   90.00
_cell.angle_gamma   90.00
#
_symmetry.space_group_name_H-M   'P 1'
#
loop_
_entity.id
_entity.type
_entity.pdbx_description
1 polymer ?
#
loop_
_entity_poly.entity_id
_entity_poly.type
_entity_poly.pdbx_seq_one_letter_code
_entity_poly.pdbx_strand_id
1 'polypeptide(L)'
;MQGRLEQLEHCLVGRWSNFSIPFPELDFLRSWAYHTWLLKGRLNIVVLGRGLLLFEFELLSEAEQVLARGKRRVKENVLFLEKWNPEVGCFCKGGITNEAWVRVAGLLLHLWSREVFKMIGDGCGGFITVDENTASMVEL
;
A
#
# COMPACT_ATOMS: atom_id res chain seq x y z
N MET A 1 18.36 -14.35 9.55
CA MET A 1 17.02 -13.80 9.29
C MET A 1 17.14 -12.29 9.36
N GLN A 2 17.42 -11.68 8.20
CA GLN A 2 17.50 -10.23 8.03
C GLN A 2 16.13 -9.62 8.41
N GLY A 3 16.12 -8.53 9.18
CA GLY A 3 14.93 -8.09 9.91
C GLY A 3 13.77 -7.71 8.98
N ARG A 4 12.56 -8.18 9.28
CA ARG A 4 11.32 -7.93 8.50
C ARG A 4 10.96 -6.44 8.32
N LEU A 5 11.60 -5.53 9.07
CA LEU A 5 11.45 -4.09 8.91
C LEU A 5 12.27 -3.53 7.74
N GLU A 6 13.38 -4.19 7.35
CA GLU A 6 14.22 -3.77 6.23
C GLU A 6 13.46 -3.85 4.90
N GLN A 7 12.52 -4.79 4.77
CA GLN A 7 11.63 -4.92 3.60
C GLN A 7 10.75 -3.67 3.38
N LEU A 8 10.48 -2.90 4.44
CA LEU A 8 9.64 -1.71 4.36
C LEU A 8 10.43 -0.44 4.07
N GLU A 9 11.77 -0.52 3.97
CA GLU A 9 12.60 0.59 3.51
C GLU A 9 12.36 0.92 2.03
N HIS A 10 11.93 -0.08 1.27
CA HIS A 10 11.57 0.03 -0.14
C HIS A 10 10.13 0.51 -0.34
N CYS A 11 9.41 0.85 0.74
CA CYS A 11 8.01 1.25 0.68
C CYS A 11 7.84 2.76 0.85
N LEU A 12 7.02 3.35 -0.01
CA LEU A 12 6.54 4.72 0.13
C LEU A 12 5.02 4.71 0.33
N VAL A 13 4.54 5.62 1.17
CA VAL A 13 3.11 5.90 1.28
C VAL A 13 2.78 7.13 0.44
N GLY A 14 1.80 6.96 -0.43
CA GLY A 14 1.20 8.03 -1.22
C GLY A 14 -0.09 8.52 -0.59
N ARG A 15 -0.16 9.79 -0.23
CA ARG A 15 -1.39 10.46 0.22
C ARG A 15 -2.01 11.28 -0.91
N TRP A 16 -3.26 10.96 -1.22
CA TRP A 16 -4.08 11.66 -2.20
C TRP A 16 -4.66 12.93 -1.59
N SER A 17 -4.36 14.08 -2.19
CA SER A 17 -4.67 15.39 -1.58
C SER A 17 -6.17 15.70 -1.53
N ASN A 18 -6.92 15.36 -2.58
CA ASN A 18 -8.34 15.66 -2.68
C ASN A 18 -9.14 14.36 -2.73
N PHE A 19 -9.83 14.02 -1.64
CA PHE A 19 -10.62 12.79 -1.52
C PHE A 19 -11.88 12.78 -2.40
N SER A 20 -12.32 13.93 -2.91
CA SER A 20 -13.47 14.02 -3.82
C SER A 20 -13.14 13.53 -5.23
N ILE A 21 -11.86 13.41 -5.57
CA ILE A 21 -11.41 12.86 -6.85
C ILE A 21 -11.05 11.39 -6.62
N PRO A 22 -11.77 10.43 -7.21
CA PRO A 22 -11.46 9.01 -7.04
C PRO A 22 -10.07 8.71 -7.57
N PHE A 23 -9.46 7.65 -7.02
CA PHE A 23 -8.23 7.13 -7.59
C PHE A 23 -8.49 6.72 -9.04
N PRO A 24 -7.53 6.96 -9.96
CA PRO A 24 -7.51 6.24 -11.21
C PRO A 24 -7.42 4.74 -10.93
N GLU A 25 -7.86 3.93 -11.89
CA GLU A 25 -7.66 2.49 -11.89
C GLU A 25 -6.19 2.12 -11.64
N LEU A 26 -5.95 1.01 -10.93
CA LEU A 26 -4.60 0.64 -10.50
C LEU A 26 -3.66 0.39 -11.68
N ASP A 27 -4.15 -0.13 -12.80
CA ASP A 27 -3.36 -0.31 -14.02
C ASP A 27 -2.92 1.02 -14.62
N PHE A 28 -3.80 2.03 -14.59
CA PHE A 28 -3.41 3.38 -14.97
C PHE A 28 -2.34 3.93 -14.04
N LEU A 29 -2.52 3.81 -12.72
CA LEU A 29 -1.56 4.30 -11.73
C LEU A 29 -0.19 3.61 -11.88
N ARG A 30 -0.20 2.30 -12.12
CA ARG A 30 1.00 1.51 -12.37
C ARG A 30 1.71 1.98 -13.63
N SER A 31 1.00 2.06 -14.77
CA SER A 31 1.57 2.57 -16.01
C SER A 31 2.13 3.99 -15.85
N TRP A 32 1.36 4.88 -15.23
CA TRP A 32 1.78 6.25 -14.93
C TRP A 32 3.06 6.28 -14.09
N ALA A 33 3.17 5.44 -13.06
CA ALA A 33 4.32 5.36 -12.18
C ALA A 33 5.57 4.91 -12.94
N TYR A 34 5.48 3.85 -13.76
CA TYR A 34 6.61 3.40 -14.60
C TYR A 34 7.10 4.50 -15.53
N HIS A 35 6.19 5.20 -16.23
CA HIS A 35 6.57 6.26 -17.18
C HIS A 35 7.12 7.51 -16.48
N THR A 36 6.53 7.90 -15.36
CA THR A 36 6.89 9.15 -14.66
C THR A 36 8.14 9.01 -13.81
N TRP A 37 8.34 7.84 -13.21
CA TRP A 37 9.49 7.56 -12.34
C TRP A 37 10.61 6.82 -13.05
N LEU A 38 10.40 6.38 -14.29
CA LEU A 38 11.39 5.67 -15.11
C LEU A 38 11.88 4.38 -14.43
N LEU A 39 10.92 3.63 -13.86
CA LEU A 39 11.21 2.43 -13.10
C LEU A 39 11.71 1.31 -14.02
N LYS A 40 12.66 0.55 -13.51
CA LYS A 40 13.24 -0.67 -14.09
C LYS A 40 12.83 -1.90 -13.28
N GLY A 41 12.70 -1.76 -11.95
CA GLY A 41 12.26 -2.81 -11.05
C GLY A 41 10.74 -2.99 -11.06
N ARG A 42 10.29 -4.10 -10.47
CA ARG A 42 8.86 -4.33 -10.21
C ARG A 42 8.33 -3.31 -9.21
N LEU A 43 7.10 -2.86 -9.47
CA LEU A 43 6.33 -2.00 -8.58
C LEU A 43 5.01 -2.68 -8.21
N ASN A 44 4.79 -2.84 -6.91
CA ASN A 44 3.49 -3.21 -6.37
C ASN A 44 2.79 -1.98 -5.79
N ILE A 45 1.47 -1.88 -5.99
CA ILE A 45 0.64 -0.78 -5.49
C ILE A 45 -0.53 -1.40 -4.72
N VAL A 46 -0.72 -0.95 -3.48
CA VAL A 46 -1.81 -1.41 -2.62
C VAL A 46 -2.63 -0.20 -2.17
N VAL A 47 -3.96 -0.29 -2.29
CA VAL A 47 -4.86 0.75 -1.78
C VAL A 47 -5.07 0.54 -0.28
N LEU A 48 -4.60 1.48 0.52
CA LEU A 48 -4.75 1.46 1.99
C LEU A 48 -6.06 2.16 2.45
N GLY A 49 -6.93 2.54 1.51
CA GLY A 49 -8.18 3.26 1.81
C GLY A 49 -7.95 4.70 2.28
N ARG A 50 -9.04 5.46 2.47
CA ARG A 50 -9.00 6.86 2.95
C ARG A 50 -8.01 7.76 2.20
N GLY A 51 -7.86 7.55 0.89
CA GLY A 51 -6.93 8.30 0.06
C GLY A 51 -5.44 7.96 0.28
N LEU A 52 -5.12 6.80 0.86
CA LEU A 52 -3.75 6.31 1.00
C LEU A 52 -3.45 5.16 0.04
N LEU A 53 -2.24 5.16 -0.49
CA LEU A 53 -1.66 4.14 -1.37
C LEU A 53 -0.31 3.71 -0.80
N LEU A 54 0.00 2.42 -0.85
CA LEU A 54 1.35 1.91 -0.60
C LEU A 54 2.01 1.59 -1.93
N PHE A 55 3.22 2.10 -2.14
CA PHE A 55 4.07 1.79 -3.27
C PHE A 55 5.24 0.97 -2.76
N GLU A 56 5.33 -0.28 -3.19
CA GLU A 56 6.38 -1.22 -2.79
C GLU A 56 7.30 -1.44 -4.00
N PHE A 57 8.52 -0.92 -3.90
CA PHE A 57 9.51 -0.95 -4.96
C PHE A 57 10.40 -2.19 -4.81
N GLU A 58 10.75 -2.83 -5.92
CA GLU A 58 11.78 -3.88 -5.90
C GLU A 58 13.16 -3.31 -5.56
N LEU A 59 13.48 -2.12 -6.06
CA LEU A 59 14.80 -1.48 -5.89
C LEU A 59 14.71 -0.31 -4.90
N LEU A 60 15.51 -0.36 -3.83
CA LEU A 60 15.59 0.71 -2.83
C LEU A 60 15.96 2.06 -3.47
N SER A 61 16.89 2.04 -4.43
CA SER A 61 17.33 3.23 -5.15
C SER A 61 16.19 3.93 -5.91
N GLU A 62 15.19 3.18 -6.38
CA GLU A 62 14.03 3.75 -7.05
C GLU A 62 13.09 4.41 -6.03
N ALA A 63 12.85 3.76 -4.88
CA ALA A 63 12.09 4.36 -3.79
C ALA A 63 12.74 5.67 -3.31
N GLU A 64 14.05 5.70 -3.10
CA GLU A 64 14.78 6.91 -2.70
C GLU A 64 14.71 8.01 -3.76
N GLN A 65 14.85 7.67 -5.04
CA GLN A 65 14.74 8.63 -6.14
C GLN A 65 13.34 9.24 -6.22
N VAL A 66 12.29 8.41 -6.06
CA VAL A 66 10.89 8.83 -6.06
C VAL A 66 10.59 9.71 -4.84
N LEU A 67 11.14 9.36 -3.67
CA LEU A 67 10.98 10.14 -2.45
C LEU A 67 11.67 11.51 -2.53
N ALA A 68 12.90 11.57 -3.05
CA ALA A 68 13.66 12.82 -3.22
C ALA A 68 12.93 13.81 -4.15
N ARG A 69 12.14 13.28 -5.08
CA ARG A 69 11.29 14.01 -6.00
C ARG A 69 10.03 14.57 -5.34
N GLY A 70 9.60 14.02 -4.22
CA GLY A 70 8.47 14.48 -3.41
C GLY A 70 7.12 14.35 -4.12
N LYS A 71 6.22 15.32 -3.90
CA LYS A 71 4.85 15.28 -4.42
C LYS A 71 4.78 15.27 -5.96
N ARG A 72 3.78 14.59 -6.52
CA ARG A 72 3.57 14.45 -7.97
C ARG A 72 2.12 14.70 -8.35
N ARG A 73 1.91 15.30 -9.51
CA ARG A 73 0.56 15.48 -10.06
C ARG A 73 0.17 14.22 -10.81
N VAL A 74 -1.01 13.69 -10.50
CA VAL A 74 -1.61 12.52 -11.15
C VAL A 74 -3.00 12.94 -11.62
N LYS A 75 -3.19 13.04 -12.94
CA LYS A 75 -4.37 13.69 -13.53
C LYS A 75 -4.61 15.08 -12.90
N GLU A 76 -5.73 15.26 -12.23
CA GLU A 76 -6.15 16.52 -11.62
C GLU A 76 -5.79 16.64 -10.14
N ASN A 77 -5.18 15.60 -9.55
CA ASN A 77 -4.85 15.56 -8.12
C ASN A 77 -3.34 15.56 -7.84
N VAL A 78 -3.00 15.71 -6.57
CA VAL A 78 -1.62 15.67 -6.07
C VAL A 78 -1.45 14.45 -5.17
N LEU A 79 -0.44 13.66 -5.48
CA LEU A 79 0.04 12.54 -4.69
C LEU A 79 1.26 13.00 -3.87
N PHE A 80 1.12 13.07 -2.55
CA PHE A 80 2.23 13.30 -1.64
C PHE A 80 2.89 11.98 -1.30
N LEU A 81 4.21 11.91 -1.37
CA LEU A 81 4.97 10.69 -1.10
C LEU A 81 5.81 10.88 0.16
N GLU A 82 5.71 9.94 1.08
CA GLU A 82 6.52 9.87 2.29
C GLU A 82 7.08 8.46 2.49
N LYS A 83 8.21 8.33 3.19
CA LYS A 83 8.76 7.02 3.53
C LYS A 83 7.77 6.30 4.44
N TRP A 84 7.54 5.01 4.18
CA TRP A 84 6.70 4.22 5.06
C TRP A 84 7.28 4.20 6.48
N ASN A 85 6.42 4.37 7.47
CA ASN A 85 6.74 4.14 8.87
C ASN A 85 5.48 3.60 9.60
N PRO A 86 5.64 3.00 10.79
CA PRO A 86 4.53 2.38 11.51
C PRO A 86 3.39 3.33 11.91
N GLU A 87 3.65 4.64 11.95
CA GLU A 87 2.67 5.66 12.34
C GLU A 87 1.99 6.31 11.12
N VAL A 88 2.47 6.06 9.90
CA VAL A 88 1.88 6.63 8.69
C VAL A 88 0.48 6.05 8.48
N GLY A 89 -0.52 6.93 8.45
CA GLY A 89 -1.92 6.54 8.37
C GLY A 89 -2.54 6.16 9.72
N CYS A 90 -1.75 6.11 10.80
CA CYS A 90 -2.30 6.05 12.15
C CYS A 90 -2.89 7.40 12.56
N PHE A 91 -4.03 7.35 13.25
CA PHE A 91 -4.65 8.54 13.80
C PHE A 91 -3.89 8.97 15.06
N CYS A 92 -3.80 10.29 15.28
CA CYS A 92 -3.54 10.83 16.61
C CYS A 92 -4.56 10.22 17.60
N LYS A 93 -4.12 9.88 18.82
CA LYS A 93 -4.99 9.39 19.90
C LYS A 93 -6.31 10.19 19.93
N GLY A 94 -7.43 9.52 19.66
CA GLY A 94 -8.78 10.11 19.66
C GLY A 94 -9.50 10.13 18.30
N GLY A 95 -8.84 9.78 17.20
CA GLY A 95 -9.51 9.59 15.90
C GLY A 95 -10.30 8.28 15.86
N ILE A 96 -11.63 8.37 15.93
CA ILE A 96 -12.51 7.20 15.76
C ILE A 96 -12.49 6.83 14.28
N THR A 97 -11.97 5.64 13.96
CA THR A 97 -12.24 4.99 12.69
C THR A 97 -12.72 3.58 12.92
N ASN A 98 -13.70 3.16 12.11
CA ASN A 98 -14.28 1.82 12.19
C ASN A 98 -13.44 0.77 11.45
N GLU A 99 -12.38 1.16 10.73
CA GLU A 99 -11.70 0.29 9.76
C GLU A 99 -10.21 0.62 9.65
N ALA A 100 -9.36 -0.42 9.61
CA ALA A 100 -7.91 -0.34 9.42
C ALA A 100 -7.41 -1.51 8.58
N TRP A 101 -6.28 -1.32 7.89
CA TRP A 101 -5.58 -2.39 7.17
C TRP A 101 -4.55 -3.07 8.06
N VAL A 102 -4.49 -4.40 7.99
CA VAL A 102 -3.52 -5.21 8.71
C VAL A 102 -2.69 -6.01 7.70
N ARG A 103 -1.36 -5.90 7.79
CA ARG A 103 -0.44 -6.73 7.00
C ARG A 103 0.14 -7.83 7.89
N VAL A 104 -0.12 -9.09 7.54
CA VAL A 104 0.40 -10.25 8.27
C VAL A 104 1.64 -10.80 7.56
N ALA A 105 2.80 -10.64 8.19
CA ALA A 105 4.07 -11.13 7.63
C ALA A 105 4.36 -12.58 8.06
N GLY A 106 4.78 -13.42 7.12
CA GLY A 106 5.18 -14.80 7.38
C GLY A 106 4.04 -15.81 7.44
N LEU A 107 2.84 -15.43 6.98
CA LEU A 107 1.74 -16.39 6.82
C LEU A 107 2.09 -17.38 5.71
N LEU A 108 2.09 -18.68 6.04
CA LEU A 108 2.43 -19.75 5.11
C LEU A 108 1.42 -19.82 3.96
N LEU A 109 1.90 -20.10 2.74
CA LEU A 109 1.07 -20.08 1.52
C LEU A 109 -0.14 -21.04 1.61
N HIS A 110 0.00 -22.20 2.27
CA HIS A 110 -1.12 -23.13 2.46
C HIS A 110 -2.23 -22.61 3.39
N LEU A 111 -1.97 -21.51 4.11
CA LEU A 111 -2.95 -20.80 4.92
C LEU A 111 -3.57 -19.60 4.18
N TRP A 112 -3.16 -19.33 2.93
CA TRP A 112 -3.72 -18.23 2.13
C TRP A 112 -5.07 -18.66 1.56
N SER A 113 -6.10 -18.49 2.38
CA SER A 113 -7.49 -18.73 2.02
C SER A 113 -8.34 -17.59 2.53
N ARG A 114 -9.47 -17.34 1.87
CA ARG A 114 -10.43 -16.31 2.28
C ARG A 114 -10.93 -16.56 3.70
N GLU A 115 -11.08 -17.82 4.10
CA GLU A 115 -11.49 -18.25 5.43
C GLU A 115 -10.47 -17.84 6.50
N VAL A 116 -9.18 -18.08 6.25
CA VAL A 116 -8.11 -17.68 7.18
C VAL A 116 -7.99 -16.16 7.26
N PHE A 117 -8.06 -15.45 6.14
CA PHE A 117 -8.02 -13.99 6.14
C PHE A 117 -9.21 -13.38 6.90
N LYS A 118 -10.39 -13.97 6.73
CA LYS A 118 -11.58 -13.60 7.49
C LYS A 118 -11.38 -13.86 8.99
N MET A 119 -10.87 -15.03 9.37
CA MET A 119 -10.60 -15.37 10.76
C MET A 119 -9.62 -14.39 11.42
N ILE A 120 -8.57 -13.98 10.72
CA ILE A 120 -7.62 -12.97 11.19
C ILE A 120 -8.32 -11.62 11.36
N GLY A 121 -9.07 -11.16 10.35
CA GLY A 121 -9.79 -9.89 10.40
C GLY A 121 -10.82 -9.84 11.52
N ASP A 122 -11.59 -10.92 11.70
CA ASP A 122 -12.57 -11.05 12.78
C ASP A 122 -11.89 -11.02 14.16
N GLY A 123 -10.71 -11.63 14.30
CA GLY A 123 -9.87 -11.52 15.50
C GLY A 123 -9.34 -10.10 15.78
N CYS A 124 -9.28 -9.24 14.75
CA CYS A 124 -8.87 -7.84 14.84
C CYS A 124 -10.05 -6.85 14.97
N GLY A 125 -11.28 -7.34 15.14
CA GLY A 125 -12.47 -6.50 15.31
C GLY A 125 -13.46 -6.52 14.15
N GLY A 126 -13.25 -7.38 13.15
CA GLY A 126 -14.18 -7.62 12.05
C GLY A 126 -13.49 -7.61 10.68
N PHE A 127 -13.72 -8.65 9.89
CA PHE A 127 -13.23 -8.70 8.52
C PHE A 127 -14.09 -7.87 7.55
N ILE A 128 -13.43 -7.05 6.74
CA ILE A 128 -14.08 -6.23 5.71
C ILE A 128 -13.72 -6.75 4.32
N THR A 129 -12.43 -6.74 3.99
CA THR A 129 -11.94 -7.18 2.68
C THR A 129 -10.45 -7.56 2.75
N VAL A 130 -9.97 -8.24 1.71
CA VAL A 130 -8.56 -8.53 1.42
C VAL A 130 -8.11 -7.67 0.24
N ASP A 131 -6.83 -7.30 0.17
CA ASP A 131 -6.30 -6.60 -1.00
C ASP A 131 -6.34 -7.48 -2.26
N GLU A 132 -6.52 -6.88 -3.42
CA GLU A 132 -6.72 -7.59 -4.69
C GLU A 132 -5.54 -8.50 -5.07
N ASN A 133 -4.30 -8.11 -4.71
CA ASN A 133 -3.13 -8.92 -5.02
C ASN A 133 -3.11 -10.20 -4.16
N THR A 134 -3.43 -10.09 -2.87
CA THR A 134 -3.56 -11.26 -2.00
C THR A 134 -4.76 -12.12 -2.40
N ALA A 135 -5.88 -11.51 -2.81
CA ALA A 135 -7.06 -12.24 -3.27
C ALA A 135 -6.77 -13.08 -4.53
N SER A 136 -6.04 -12.53 -5.51
CA SER A 136 -5.68 -13.28 -6.73
C SER A 136 -4.72 -14.44 -6.47
N MET A 137 -3.95 -14.42 -5.38
CA MET A 137 -3.10 -15.56 -4.98
C MET A 137 -3.89 -16.72 -4.35
N VAL A 138 -5.15 -16.51 -3.94
CA VAL A 138 -6.04 -17.58 -3.47
C VAL A 138 -6.68 -18.36 -4.62
N GLU A 139 -6.75 -17.76 -5.81
CA GLU A 139 -7.39 -18.35 -7.00
C GLU A 139 -6.43 -19.19 -7.88
N LEU A 140 -5.18 -19.37 -7.45
CA LEU A 140 -4.16 -20.22 -8.07
C LEU A 140 -4.17 -21.65 -7.52
#